data_AF-A0A716CWI9-F1
#
_entry.id   AF-A0A716CWI9-F1
#
_cell.length_a   1.000
_cell.length_b   1.000
_cell.length_c   1.000
_cell.angle_alpha   90.00
_cell.angle_beta   90.00
_cell.angle_gamma   90.00
#
_symmetry.space_group_name_H-M   'P 1'
#
loop_
_entity.id
_entity.type
_entity.pdbx_description
1 polymer ?
#
loop_
_entity_poly.entity_id
_entity_poly.type
_entity_poly.pdbx_seq_one_letter_code
_entity_poly.pdbx_strand_id
1 'polypeptide(L)'
;MKKDNLSKKDETMIFAISATLMLYVDRIYSMASVNKDDAMIYVNDEDVVEFALRIHMKEVLTEFEYYKAAYGTGKEKYEYINITELLKRVMFFHDLYVKDMLIRNIESGRSFDDYSVLDWDMDINR
;
A
#
# COMPACT_ATOMS: atom_id res chain seq x y z
N MET A 1 -2.36 5.45 27.40
CA MET A 1 -3.48 5.48 26.43
C MET A 1 -4.11 4.11 26.40
N LYS A 2 -5.44 3.99 26.56
CA LYS A 2 -6.14 2.72 26.39
C LYS A 2 -5.95 2.32 24.93
N LYS A 3 -5.56 1.06 24.66
CA LYS A 3 -5.67 0.48 23.32
C LYS A 3 -7.16 0.50 22.99
N ASP A 4 -7.58 1.43 22.15
CA ASP A 4 -8.92 1.37 21.57
C ASP A 4 -8.95 0.08 20.75
N ASN A 5 -9.79 -0.87 21.17
CA ASN A 5 -9.99 -2.09 20.40
C ASN A 5 -10.70 -1.68 19.10
N LEU A 6 -9.94 -1.61 18.01
CA LEU A 6 -10.46 -1.39 16.67
C LEU A 6 -11.59 -2.38 16.39
N SER A 7 -12.62 -1.94 15.67
CA SER A 7 -13.66 -2.87 15.25
C SER A 7 -13.08 -3.85 14.22
N LYS A 8 -13.66 -5.05 14.11
CA LYS A 8 -13.26 -6.03 13.07
C LYS A 8 -13.34 -5.46 11.65
N LYS A 9 -14.24 -4.49 11.44
CA LYS A 9 -14.38 -3.77 10.18
C LYS A 9 -13.17 -2.85 9.96
N ASP A 10 -12.76 -2.11 10.98
CA ASP A 10 -11.59 -1.24 10.91
C ASP A 10 -10.32 -2.07 10.70
N GLU A 11 -10.15 -3.19 11.42
CA GLU A 11 -9.04 -4.13 11.22
C GLU A 11 -8.98 -4.64 9.78
N THR A 12 -10.12 -5.05 9.21
CA THR A 12 -10.19 -5.51 7.81
C THR A 12 -9.84 -4.38 6.83
N MET A 13 -10.36 -3.16 7.06
CA MET A 13 -10.06 -2.01 6.21
C MET A 13 -8.57 -1.65 6.27
N ILE A 14 -7.98 -1.63 7.45
CA ILE A 14 -6.54 -1.39 7.67
C ILE A 14 -5.74 -2.43 6.91
N PHE A 15 -6.07 -3.72 7.03
CA PHE A 15 -5.43 -4.78 6.26
C PHE A 15 -5.47 -4.53 4.75
N ALA A 16 -6.66 -4.23 4.20
CA ALA A 16 -6.81 -4.01 2.76
C ALA A 16 -6.02 -2.79 2.26
N ILE A 17 -5.96 -1.73 3.06
CA ILE A 17 -5.15 -0.53 2.80
C ILE A 17 -3.67 -0.90 2.77
N SER A 18 -3.18 -1.55 3.83
CA SER A 18 -1.78 -1.98 3.95
C SER A 18 -1.36 -2.87 2.78
N ALA A 19 -2.12 -3.93 2.51
CA ALA A 19 -1.79 -4.88 1.45
C ALA A 19 -1.74 -4.21 0.07
N THR A 20 -2.67 -3.30 -0.21
CA THR A 20 -2.68 -2.54 -1.47
C THR A 20 -1.43 -1.67 -1.61
N LEU A 21 -1.09 -0.90 -0.57
CA LEU A 21 0.06 0.01 -0.59
C LEU A 21 1.38 -0.78 -0.64
N MET A 22 1.45 -1.95 -0.01
CA MET A 22 2.60 -2.85 -0.08
C MET A 22 2.90 -3.24 -1.53
N LEU A 23 1.88 -3.76 -2.22
CA LEU A 23 2.01 -4.23 -3.60
C LEU A 23 2.35 -3.10 -4.55
N TYR A 24 1.73 -1.93 -4.35
CA TYR A 24 2.06 -0.73 -5.09
C TYR A 24 3.53 -0.35 -4.89
N VAL A 25 4.01 -0.26 -3.65
CA VAL A 25 5.42 0.08 -3.35
C VAL A 25 6.39 -0.94 -3.95
N ASP A 26 6.14 -2.23 -3.79
CA ASP A 26 6.95 -3.31 -4.38
C ASP A 26 7.02 -3.19 -5.90
N ARG A 27 5.88 -2.88 -6.53
CA ARG A 27 5.81 -2.66 -7.98
C ARG A 27 6.62 -1.45 -8.42
N ILE A 28 6.56 -0.33 -7.69
CA ILE A 28 7.34 0.87 -8.01
C ILE A 28 8.84 0.58 -7.93
N TYR A 29 9.31 -0.11 -6.88
CA TYR A 29 10.73 -0.46 -6.79
C TYR A 29 11.17 -1.41 -7.89
N SER A 30 10.33 -2.40 -8.23
CA SER A 30 10.57 -3.28 -9.37
C SER A 30 10.73 -2.48 -10.67
N MET A 31 9.88 -1.49 -10.91
CA MET A 31 10.00 -0.60 -12.07
C MET A 31 11.27 0.25 -12.00
N ALA A 32 11.58 0.84 -10.85
CA ALA A 32 12.74 1.71 -10.66
C ALA A 32 14.06 0.98 -10.88
N SER A 33 14.12 -0.33 -10.61
CA SER A 33 15.29 -1.18 -10.89
C SER A 33 15.61 -1.30 -12.39
N VAL A 34 14.61 -1.11 -13.25
CA VAL A 34 14.74 -1.19 -14.72
C VAL A 34 14.84 0.21 -15.33
N ASN A 35 13.94 1.11 -14.93
CA ASN A 35 13.88 2.49 -15.40
C ASN A 35 13.30 3.40 -14.30
N LYS A 36 14.16 4.28 -13.76
CA LYS A 36 13.79 5.24 -12.70
C LYS A 36 12.79 6.28 -13.18
N ASP A 37 12.93 6.77 -14.41
CA ASP A 37 12.07 7.84 -14.93
C ASP A 37 10.63 7.33 -15.11
N ASP A 38 10.48 6.10 -15.61
CA ASP A 38 9.16 5.46 -15.72
C ASP A 38 8.54 5.25 -14.33
N ALA A 39 9.31 4.80 -13.34
CA ALA A 39 8.83 4.64 -11.98
C ALA A 39 8.35 5.96 -11.37
N MET A 40 9.04 7.07 -11.64
CA MET A 40 8.67 8.40 -11.15
C MET A 40 7.36 8.92 -11.72
N ILE A 41 6.95 8.52 -12.92
CA ILE A 41 5.61 8.81 -13.46
C ILE A 41 4.54 8.19 -12.55
N TYR A 42 4.73 6.92 -12.18
CA TYR A 42 3.79 6.18 -11.34
C TYR A 42 3.75 6.65 -9.88
N VAL A 43 4.63 7.58 -9.47
CA VAL A 43 4.67 8.19 -8.14
C VAL A 43 4.09 9.62 -8.15
N ASN A 44 4.25 10.35 -9.25
CA ASN A 44 3.95 11.78 -9.30
C ASN A 44 2.63 12.12 -10.00
N ASP A 45 2.26 11.36 -11.03
CA ASP A 45 1.04 11.60 -11.80
C ASP A 45 -0.15 10.96 -11.08
N GLU A 46 -1.07 11.80 -10.59
CA GLU A 46 -2.22 11.38 -9.78
C GLU A 46 -3.12 10.38 -10.51
N ASP A 47 -3.37 10.57 -11.80
CA ASP A 47 -4.22 9.67 -12.60
C ASP A 47 -3.55 8.30 -12.76
N VAL A 48 -2.23 8.28 -12.96
CA VAL A 48 -1.44 7.04 -13.06
C VAL A 48 -1.36 6.32 -11.71
N VAL A 49 -1.16 7.07 -10.62
CA VAL A 49 -1.16 6.54 -9.25
C VAL A 49 -2.51 5.91 -8.93
N GLU A 50 -3.61 6.61 -9.18
CA GLU A 50 -4.96 6.09 -8.93
C GLU A 50 -5.19 4.80 -9.72
N PHE A 51 -4.82 4.80 -11.00
CA PHE A 51 -4.94 3.62 -11.86
C PHE A 51 -4.14 2.43 -11.32
N ALA A 52 -2.88 2.64 -10.92
CA ALA A 52 -2.02 1.61 -10.36
C ALA A 52 -2.57 1.07 -9.03
N LEU A 53 -3.00 1.94 -8.12
CA LEU A 53 -3.62 1.55 -6.85
C LEU A 53 -4.90 0.73 -7.08
N ARG A 54 -5.73 1.08 -8.06
CA ARG A 54 -6.92 0.29 -8.42
C ARG A 54 -6.58 -1.12 -8.90
N ILE A 55 -5.47 -1.30 -9.62
CA ILE A 55 -4.99 -2.63 -10.03
C ILE A 55 -4.66 -3.47 -8.80
N HIS A 56 -3.85 -2.93 -7.88
CA HIS A 56 -3.44 -3.65 -6.68
C HIS A 56 -4.60 -3.88 -5.69
N MET A 57 -5.52 -2.93 -5.57
CA MET A 57 -6.77 -3.14 -4.84
C MET A 57 -7.55 -4.31 -5.41
N LYS A 58 -7.72 -4.36 -6.75
CA LYS A 58 -8.44 -5.44 -7.42
C LYS A 58 -7.75 -6.79 -7.16
N GLU A 59 -6.43 -6.82 -7.18
CA GLU A 59 -5.64 -8.02 -6.87
C GLU A 59 -5.88 -8.49 -5.43
N VAL A 60 -5.75 -7.60 -4.44
CA VAL A 60 -6.04 -7.91 -3.02
C VAL A 60 -7.46 -8.41 -2.82
N LEU A 61 -8.43 -7.83 -3.52
CA LEU A 61 -9.84 -8.24 -3.43
C LEU A 61 -10.10 -9.60 -4.10
N THR A 62 -9.47 -9.86 -5.24
CA THR A 62 -9.65 -11.12 -6.00
C THR A 62 -9.00 -12.28 -5.25
N GLU A 63 -7.80 -12.07 -4.73
CA GLU A 63 -6.99 -13.07 -4.03
C GLU A 63 -7.05 -12.86 -2.50
N PHE A 64 -8.21 -12.44 -1.99
CA PHE A 64 -8.37 -11.98 -0.61
C PHE A 64 -7.88 -12.99 0.43
N GLU A 65 -8.26 -14.27 0.31
CA GLU A 65 -7.83 -15.28 1.28
C GLU A 65 -6.32 -15.57 1.20
N TYR A 66 -5.70 -15.44 0.02
CA TYR A 66 -4.25 -15.55 -0.13
C TYR A 66 -3.54 -14.40 0.60
N TYR A 67 -3.93 -13.15 0.32
CA TYR A 67 -3.32 -11.97 0.95
C TYR A 67 -3.57 -11.92 2.45
N LYS A 68 -4.75 -12.34 2.89
CA LYS A 68 -5.09 -12.47 4.31
C LYS A 68 -4.21 -13.50 5.02
N ALA A 69 -3.93 -14.64 4.38
CA ALA A 69 -3.04 -15.65 4.95
C ALA A 69 -1.58 -15.18 4.98
N ALA A 70 -1.14 -14.43 3.97
CA ALA A 70 0.24 -13.96 3.86
C ALA A 70 0.57 -12.75 4.76
N TYR A 71 -0.36 -11.79 4.86
CA TYR A 71 -0.10 -10.47 5.47
C TYR A 71 -1.13 -10.04 6.52
N GLY A 72 -2.24 -10.78 6.64
CA GLY A 72 -3.29 -10.50 7.62
C GLY A 72 -3.10 -11.24 8.93
N THR A 73 -4.11 -11.13 9.79
CA THR A 73 -4.23 -11.85 11.07
C THR A 73 -5.06 -13.13 10.96
N GLY A 74 -5.64 -13.39 9.77
CA GLY A 74 -6.55 -14.50 9.50
C GLY A 74 -7.99 -14.23 9.96
N LYS A 75 -8.27 -13.06 10.54
CA LYS A 75 -9.61 -12.69 11.08
C LYS A 75 -10.37 -11.71 10.19
N GLU A 76 -9.69 -11.14 9.20
CA GLU A 76 -10.22 -10.21 8.23
C GLU A 76 -11.33 -10.86 7.41
N LYS A 77 -12.32 -10.05 7.02
CA LYS A 77 -13.47 -10.53 6.25
C LYS A 77 -13.76 -9.66 5.05
N TYR A 78 -13.81 -10.27 3.87
CA TYR A 78 -14.09 -9.58 2.62
C TYR A 78 -15.35 -8.69 2.70
N GLU A 79 -16.42 -9.18 3.35
CA GLU A 79 -17.68 -8.44 3.48
C GLU A 79 -17.58 -7.10 4.22
N TYR A 80 -16.48 -6.85 4.95
CA TYR A 80 -16.26 -5.61 5.68
C TYR A 80 -15.52 -4.55 4.88
N ILE A 81 -15.03 -4.88 3.67
CA ILE A 81 -14.34 -3.93 2.82
C ILE A 81 -15.34 -3.05 2.09
N ASN A 82 -15.27 -1.74 2.33
CA ASN A 82 -15.91 -0.75 1.49
C ASN A 82 -14.93 -0.31 0.40
N ILE A 83 -15.16 -0.73 -0.84
CA ILE A 83 -14.26 -0.47 -1.98
C ILE A 83 -14.08 1.03 -2.24
N THR A 84 -15.15 1.83 -2.09
CA THR A 84 -15.07 3.28 -2.31
C THR A 84 -14.21 3.95 -1.23
N GLU A 85 -14.37 3.52 0.02
CA GLU A 85 -13.56 4.02 1.12
C GLU A 85 -12.10 3.54 1.02
N LEU A 86 -11.90 2.29 0.57
CA LEU A 86 -10.57 1.72 0.38
C LEU A 86 -9.76 2.57 -0.59
N LEU A 87 -10.32 2.92 -1.76
CA LEU A 87 -9.65 3.77 -2.74
C LEU A 87 -9.25 5.13 -2.13
N LYS A 88 -10.21 5.80 -1.47
CA LYS A 88 -9.96 7.10 -0.85
C LYS A 88 -8.82 7.03 0.17
N ARG A 89 -8.79 5.97 0.97
CA ARG A 89 -7.79 5.78 2.02
C ARG A 89 -6.42 5.44 1.44
N VAL A 90 -6.33 4.58 0.42
CA VAL A 90 -5.03 4.28 -0.20
C VAL A 90 -4.46 5.49 -0.93
N MET A 91 -5.29 6.29 -1.62
CA MET A 91 -4.86 7.58 -2.19
C MET A 91 -4.38 8.53 -1.11
N PHE A 92 -5.16 8.68 -0.03
CA PHE A 92 -4.79 9.55 1.10
C PHE A 92 -3.45 9.15 1.73
N PHE A 93 -3.23 7.86 2.02
CA PHE A 93 -1.98 7.39 2.61
C PHE A 93 -0.82 7.38 1.61
N HIS A 94 -1.12 7.23 0.32
CA HIS A 94 -0.12 7.43 -0.72
C HIS A 94 0.48 8.83 -0.63
N ASP A 95 -0.39 9.84 -0.66
CA ASP A 95 0.04 11.25 -0.65
C ASP A 95 0.67 11.64 0.68
N LEU A 96 0.14 11.13 1.79
CA LEU A 96 0.60 11.51 3.12
C LEU A 96 1.97 10.90 3.48
N TYR A 97 2.26 9.67 3.02
CA TYR A 97 3.45 8.92 3.49
C TYR A 97 4.26 8.27 2.37
N VAL A 98 3.61 7.66 1.38
CA VAL A 98 4.30 6.78 0.41
C VAL A 98 5.02 7.59 -0.67
N LYS A 99 4.41 8.65 -1.18
CA LYS A 99 4.96 9.46 -2.28
C LYS A 99 6.36 9.98 -1.96
N ASP A 100 6.48 10.75 -0.89
CA ASP A 100 7.75 11.35 -0.47
C ASP A 100 8.80 10.28 -0.12
N MET A 101 8.37 9.15 0.46
CA MET A 101 9.26 8.02 0.74
C MET A 101 9.82 7.43 -0.57
N LEU A 102 8.97 7.14 -1.55
CA LEU A 102 9.37 6.58 -2.84
C LEU A 102 10.31 7.52 -3.59
N ILE A 103 9.99 8.82 -3.66
CA ILE A 103 10.84 9.83 -4.32
C ILE A 103 12.25 9.79 -3.71
N ARG A 104 12.38 9.93 -2.38
CA ARG A 104 13.69 9.92 -1.70
C ARG A 104 14.46 8.63 -1.97
N ASN A 105 13.79 7.48 -1.97
CA ASN A 105 14.45 6.19 -2.15
C ASN A 105 14.92 5.98 -3.60
N ILE A 106 14.11 6.34 -4.59
CA ILE A 106 14.46 6.24 -6.02
C ILE A 106 15.62 7.18 -6.36
N GLU A 107 15.56 8.43 -5.90
CA GLU A 107 16.59 9.45 -6.13
C GLU A 107 17.92 9.08 -5.50
N SER A 108 17.91 8.55 -4.27
CA SER A 108 19.12 8.08 -3.59
C SER A 108 19.71 6.80 -4.19
N GLY A 109 19.02 6.18 -5.15
CA GLY A 109 19.44 4.94 -5.78
C GLY A 109 19.43 3.74 -4.83
N ARG A 110 18.70 3.83 -3.71
CA ARG A 110 18.47 2.69 -2.82
C ARG A 110 17.63 1.67 -3.55
N SER A 111 18.18 0.48 -3.74
CA SER A 111 17.47 -0.69 -4.23
C SER A 111 17.05 -1.61 -3.07
N PHE A 112 16.09 -2.49 -3.34
CA PHE A 112 15.41 -3.35 -2.35
C PHE A 112 16.36 -4.30 -1.59
N ASP A 113 17.54 -4.52 -2.14
CA ASP A 113 18.64 -5.37 -1.69
C ASP A 113 19.53 -4.73 -0.61
N ASP A 114 19.56 -3.40 -0.47
CA ASP A 114 20.51 -2.78 0.45
C ASP A 114 20.08 -2.84 1.92
N TYR A 115 18.78 -2.75 2.24
CA TYR A 115 18.26 -2.99 3.59
C TYR A 115 16.78 -3.39 3.48
N SER A 116 16.47 -4.60 3.94
CA SER A 116 15.13 -5.14 4.14
C SER A 116 14.11 -4.07 4.56
N VAL A 117 13.07 -3.87 3.74
CA VAL A 117 11.86 -3.07 4.01
C VAL A 117 12.17 -1.64 4.46
N LEU A 118 12.37 -0.76 3.49
CA LEU A 118 12.49 0.69 3.69
C LEU A 118 11.35 1.23 4.56
N ASP A 119 11.67 1.55 5.82
CA ASP A 119 11.00 2.49 6.74
C ASP A 119 9.46 2.51 6.68
N TRP A 120 8.87 1.32 6.67
CA TRP A 120 7.42 1.14 6.51
C TRP A 120 6.73 1.14 7.88
N ASP A 121 6.81 2.27 8.59
CA ASP A 121 6.04 2.51 9.82
C ASP A 121 4.79 3.36 9.48
N MET A 122 3.87 2.76 8.74
CA MET A 122 2.54 3.36 8.59
C MET A 122 1.78 3.17 9.90
N ASP A 123 1.69 4.22 10.72
CA ASP A 123 0.74 4.26 11.84
C ASP A 123 -0.68 4.47 11.29
N ILE A 124 -1.25 3.43 10.68
CA ILE A 124 -2.62 3.42 10.13
C ILE A 124 -3.66 3.46 11.26
N ASN A 125 -3.22 3.31 12.52
CA ASN A 125 -4.09 3.34 13.70
C ASN A 125 -4.36 4.76 14.22
N ARG A 126 -3.83 5.80 13.55
CA ARG A 126 -4.00 7.22 13.93
C ARG A 126 -5.17 7.91 13.26
#